data_AF-A0A7J7YJD0-F1
#
_entry.id   AF-A0A7J7YJD0-F1
#
_cell.length_a   1.000
_cell.length_b   1.000
_cell.length_c   1.000
_cell.angle_alpha   90.00
_cell.angle_beta   90.00
_cell.angle_gamma   90.00
#
_symmetry.space_group_name_H-M   'P 1'
#
loop_
_entity.id
_entity.type
_entity.pdbx_description
1 polymer ?
#
loop_
_entity_poly.entity_id
_entity_poly.type
_entity_poly.pdbx_seq_one_letter_code
_entity_poly.pdbx_strand_id
1 'polypeptide(L)' 'MKVTVCFGRTCIVVPCKEGQLCVRELTQQALQRYLKTREKMAYKVLPDLTVCAGKH' A
#
# COMPACT_ATOMS: atom_id res chain seq x y z
N MET A 1 -3.77 0.49 -19.03
CA MET A 1 -3.66 1.76 -18.29
C MET A 1 -3.06 1.47 -16.90
N LYS A 2 -2.44 2.42 -16.20
CA LYS A 2 -2.04 2.22 -14.79
C LYS A 2 -2.25 3.52 -14.02
N VAL A 3 -2.68 3.40 -12.77
CA VAL A 3 -2.88 4.53 -11.88
C VAL A 3 -2.13 4.28 -10.58
N THR A 4 -1.71 5.35 -9.92
CA THR A 4 -1.05 5.27 -8.62
C THR A 4 -2.00 5.78 -7.55
N VAL A 5 -2.19 4.98 -6.50
CA VAL A 5 -3.00 5.34 -5.33
C VAL A 5 -2.09 5.47 -4.12
N CYS A 6 -2.21 6.57 -3.39
CA CYS A 6 -1.39 6.83 -2.21
C CYS A 6 -2.18 6.52 -0.93
N PHE A 7 -1.66 5.61 -0.11
CA PHE A 7 -2.12 5.34 1.26
C PHE A 7 -1.14 5.96 2.25
N GLY A 8 -1.37 7.22 2.62
CA GLY A 8 -0.42 7.99 3.41
C GLY A 8 0.91 8.16 2.66
N ARG A 9 2.00 7.60 3.21
CA ARG A 9 3.34 7.62 2.59
C ARG A 9 3.60 6.47 1.62
N THR A 10 2.67 5.52 1.50
CA THR A 10 2.85 4.33 0.65
C THR A 10 2.10 4.50 -0.67
N CYS A 11 2.84 4.52 -1.78
CA CYS A 11 2.27 4.58 -3.12
C CYS A 11 2.10 3.17 -3.69
N ILE A 12 0.90 2.85 -4.18
CA ILE A 12 0.56 1.55 -4.77
C ILE A 12 0.16 1.76 -6.22
N VAL A 13 0.87 1.11 -7.13
CA VAL A 13 0.51 1.09 -8.55
C VAL A 13 -0.58 0.05 -8.75
N VAL A 14 -1.72 0.49 -9.28
CA VAL A 14 -2.84 -0.35 -9.68
C VAL A 14 -2.92 -0.38 -11.20
N PRO A 15 -2.70 -1.55 -11.83
CA PRO A 15 -2.96 -1.70 -13.25
C PRO A 15 -4.47 -1.65 -13.49
N CYS A 16 -4.91 -0.72 -14.32
CA CYS A 16 -6.29 -0.64 -14.79
C CYS A 16 -6.34 -1.17 -16.23
N LYS A 17 -7.36 -1.97 -16.54
CA LYS A 17 -7.61 -2.41 -17.92
C LYS A 17 -8.11 -1.23 -18.78
N GLU A 18 -9.04 -1.47 -19.69
CA GLU A 18 -9.51 -0.58 -20.76
C GLU A 18 -10.29 0.68 -20.31
N GLY A 19 -9.97 1.25 -19.15
CA GLY A 19 -10.47 2.57 -18.71
C GLY A 19 -11.82 2.57 -17.99
N GLN A 20 -12.63 1.51 -18.08
CA GLN A 20 -13.94 1.42 -17.39
C GLN A 20 -13.86 0.76 -16.01
N LEU A 21 -13.02 1.29 -15.12
CA LEU A 21 -12.91 0.75 -13.75
C LEU A 21 -13.53 1.73 -12.76
N CYS A 22 -14.60 1.31 -12.08
CA CYS A 22 -15.26 2.12 -11.07
C CYS A 22 -14.29 2.46 -9.92
N VAL A 23 -14.45 3.66 -9.32
CA VAL A 23 -13.61 4.12 -8.20
C VAL A 23 -13.63 3.13 -7.02
N ARG A 24 -14.76 2.47 -6.78
CA ARG A 24 -14.92 1.43 -5.76
C ARG A 24 -14.01 0.22 -6.03
N GLU A 25 -14.05 -0.32 -7.25
CA GLU A 25 -13.20 -1.43 -7.68
C GLU A 25 -11.73 -1.05 -7.63
N LEU A 26 -11.40 0.19 -8.03
CA LEU A 26 -10.04 0.71 -7.97
C LEU A 26 -9.53 0.74 -6.52
N THR A 27 -10.36 1.24 -5.61
CA THR A 27 -10.04 1.34 -4.19
C THR A 27 -9.84 -0.04 -3.57
N GLN A 28 -10.69 -1.02 -3.89
CA GLN A 28 -10.53 -2.40 -3.41
C GLN A 28 -9.24 -3.04 -3.91
N GLN A 29 -8.91 -2.88 -5.20
CA GLN A 29 -7.66 -3.39 -5.77
C GLN A 29 -6.42 -2.71 -5.20
N ALA A 30 -6.50 -1.41 -4.93
CA ALA A 30 -5.45 -0.65 -4.27
C ALA A 30 -5.26 -1.14 -2.82
N LEU A 31 -6.36 -1.34 -2.10
CA LEU A 31 -6.37 -1.80 -0.71
C LEU A 31 -5.79 -3.22 -0.58
N GLN A 32 -6.20 -4.16 -1.43
CA GLN A 32 -5.63 -5.52 -1.42
C GLN A 32 -4.12 -5.51 -1.66
N ARG A 33 -3.64 -4.66 -2.56
CA ARG A 33 -2.19 -4.53 -2.82
C ARG A 33 -1.47 -3.83 -1.68
N TYR A 34 -2.06 -2.80 -1.08
CA TYR A 34 -1.53 -2.15 0.10
C TYR A 34 -1.39 -3.13 1.27
N LEU A 35 -2.42 -3.94 1.54
CA LEU A 35 -2.40 -4.96 2.58
C LEU A 35 -1.34 -6.03 2.30
N LYS A 36 -1.26 -6.58 1.07
CA LYS A 36 -0.19 -7.54 0.73
C LYS A 36 1.21 -6.94 0.92
N THR A 37 1.45 -5.72 0.46
CA THR A 37 2.73 -5.03 0.66
C THR A 37 3.01 -4.79 2.14
N ARG A 38 1.98 -4.46 2.94
CA ARG A 38 2.09 -4.28 4.39
C ARG A 38 2.28 -5.58 5.15
N GLU A 39 1.62 -6.67 4.79
CA GLU A 39 1.86 -8.00 5.34
C GLU A 39 3.30 -8.41 5.04
N LYS A 40 3.80 -8.11 3.82
CA LYS A 40 5.22 -8.23 3.50
C LYS A 40 6.16 -7.41 4.34
N MET A 41 5.72 -6.25 4.76
CA MET A 41 6.45 -5.44 5.72
C MET A 41 6.26 -5.95 7.14
N ALA A 42 5.10 -6.47 7.53
CA ALA A 42 4.79 -6.92 8.89
C ALA A 42 5.45 -8.25 9.27
N TYR A 43 5.71 -9.15 8.31
CA TYR A 43 6.55 -10.32 8.59
C TYR A 43 8.06 -10.02 8.52
N LYS A 44 8.45 -8.86 7.96
CA LYS A 44 9.82 -8.31 8.07
C LYS A 44 9.98 -7.37 9.27
N VAL A 45 8.86 -6.88 9.79
CA VAL A 45 8.72 -6.02 10.95
C VAL A 45 7.88 -6.82 11.94
N LEU A 46 8.50 -7.89 12.47
CA LEU A 46 8.16 -8.29 13.84
C LEU A 46 8.17 -7.01 14.68
N PRO A 47 7.08 -6.71 15.40
CA PRO A 47 6.90 -5.41 16.00
C PRO A 47 7.88 -5.30 17.16
N ASP A 48 9.05 -4.73 16.92
CA ASP A 48 9.78 -4.09 17.98
C ASP A 48 9.00 -2.83 18.34
N LEU A 49 8.12 -3.05 19.31
CA LEU A 49 7.77 -2.14 20.39
C LEU A 49 8.70 -0.92 20.41
N THR A 50 8.21 0.19 19.85
CA THR A 50 8.59 1.58 20.10
C THR A 50 9.90 1.83 20.87
N VAL A 51 10.92 2.36 20.21
CA VAL A 51 11.84 3.31 20.87
C VAL A 51 12.18 4.46 19.92
N CYS A 52 11.62 5.63 20.22
CA CYS A 52 12.20 6.90 19.84
C CYS A 52 13.50 7.09 20.64
N ALA A 53 14.68 6.99 20.03
CA ALA A 53 15.90 7.55 20.60
C ALA A 53 17.00 7.71 19.54
N GLY A 54 17.45 8.95 19.36
CA GLY A 54 18.86 9.25 19.05
C GLY A 54 19.24 9.38 17.58
N LYS A 55 19.55 10.62 17.17
CA LYS A 55 20.48 10.91 16.08
C LYS A 55 21.84 10.25 16.36
N HIS A 56 22.51 9.72 15.34
CA HIS A 56 23.87 10.10 14.90
C HIS A 56 24.14 9.48 13.54
#